data_AF-A0A7S3WXV4-F1
#
_entry.id   AF-A0A7S3WXV4-F1
#
_cell.length_a   1.000
_cell.length_b   1.000
_cell.length_c   1.000
_cell.angle_alpha   90.00
_cell.angle_beta   90.00
_cell.angle_gamma   90.00
#
_symmetry.space_group_name_H-M   'P 1'
#
loop_
_entity.id
_entity.type
_entity.pdbx_description
1 polymer ?
#
loop_
_entity_poly.entity_id
_entity_poly.type
_entity_poly.pdbx_seq_one_letter_code
_entity_poly.pdbx_strand_id
1 'polypeptide(L)'
;LQQFVPNARPEDWSRVTAGQRVQIMKKDPKKVGVLQFGTEVVSAADGSICGLLGASPGASTAVQVALDVLAKCFTKDGTFDKWRPKLTEMIPSYGKKLSEDQALFDKLHIKSAVALGIKQ
;
A
#
# COMPACT_ATOMS: atom_id res chain seq x y z
N LEU A 1 -1.07 25.70 -10.69
CA LEU A 1 -0.25 25.26 -9.54
C LEU A 1 -0.55 26.08 -8.28
N GLN A 2 -0.62 27.41 -8.37
CA GLN A 2 -1.03 28.28 -7.24
C GLN A 2 -2.44 28.00 -6.68
N GLN A 3 -3.33 27.37 -7.44
CA GLN A 3 -4.60 26.84 -6.91
C GLN A 3 -4.42 25.72 -5.87
N PHE A 4 -3.32 24.96 -5.93
CA PHE A 4 -3.03 23.84 -5.03
C PHE A 4 -1.93 24.16 -4.01
N VAL A 5 -0.98 25.01 -4.39
CA VAL A 5 0.12 25.50 -3.53
C VAL A 5 0.20 27.02 -3.70
N PRO A 6 -0.55 27.80 -2.90
CA PRO A 6 -0.70 29.25 -3.11
C PRO A 6 0.60 30.04 -3.18
N ASN A 7 1.61 29.61 -2.43
CA ASN A 7 2.93 30.27 -2.36
C ASN A 7 3.92 29.74 -3.41
N ALA A 8 3.48 28.97 -4.40
CA ALA A 8 4.36 28.46 -5.44
C ALA A 8 4.94 29.61 -6.28
N ARG A 9 6.27 29.73 -6.29
CA ARG A 9 7.01 30.72 -7.09
C ARG A 9 7.59 30.06 -8.34
N PRO A 10 7.50 30.68 -9.54
CA PRO A 10 8.00 30.09 -10.79
C PRO A 10 9.46 29.62 -10.73
N GLU A 11 10.32 30.33 -10.01
CA GLU A 11 11.75 30.03 -9.85
C GLU A 11 12.05 28.74 -9.09
N ASP A 12 11.11 28.23 -8.30
CA ASP A 12 11.25 26.96 -7.58
C ASP A 12 10.98 25.74 -8.50
N TRP A 13 10.54 25.95 -9.74
CA TRP A 13 10.15 24.90 -10.68
C TRP A 13 11.12 24.76 -11.83
N SER A 14 11.49 23.51 -12.12
CA SER A 14 12.28 23.15 -13.29
C SER A 14 11.57 22.06 -14.10
N ARG A 15 11.85 22.04 -15.41
CA ARG A 15 11.42 20.95 -16.28
C ARG A 15 12.34 19.77 -16.07
N VAL A 16 11.76 18.60 -15.88
CA VAL A 16 12.48 17.33 -15.84
C VAL A 16 11.99 16.45 -16.98
N THR A 17 12.91 15.71 -17.61
CA THR A 17 12.53 14.67 -18.57
C THR A 17 11.80 13.58 -17.80
N ALA A 18 10.53 13.34 -18.15
CA ALA A 18 9.76 12.27 -17.52
C ALA A 18 10.45 10.92 -17.80
N GLY A 19 10.62 10.10 -16.77
CA GLY A 19 11.22 8.78 -16.90
C GLY A 19 10.43 7.85 -17.82
N GLN A 20 11.07 6.79 -18.29
CA GLN A 20 10.39 5.75 -19.06
C GLN A 20 9.44 4.96 -18.15
N ARG A 21 8.18 4.79 -18.57
CA ARG A 21 7.22 3.94 -17.88
C ARG A 21 7.39 2.50 -18.33
N VAL A 22 7.54 1.60 -17.36
CA VAL A 22 7.57 0.16 -17.58
C VAL A 22 6.23 -0.41 -17.11
N GLN A 23 5.59 -1.21 -17.97
CA GLN A 23 4.36 -1.92 -17.64
C GLN A 23 4.67 -3.41 -17.50
N ILE A 24 4.15 -4.04 -16.45
CA ILE A 24 4.34 -5.47 -16.22
C ILE A 24 3.33 -6.26 -17.07
N MET A 25 3.82 -7.28 -17.77
CA MET A 25 3.00 -8.27 -18.47
C MET A 25 3.22 -9.64 -17.85
N LYS A 26 2.13 -10.35 -17.55
CA LYS A 26 2.18 -11.73 -17.07
C LYS A 26 1.65 -12.70 -18.10
N LYS A 27 2.19 -13.90 -18.08
CA LYS A 27 1.66 -15.02 -18.86
C LYS A 27 0.31 -15.43 -18.26
N ASP A 28 -0.67 -15.63 -19.11
CA ASP A 28 -2.01 -16.07 -18.72
C ASP A 28 -2.25 -17.47 -19.30
N PRO A 29 -2.90 -18.40 -18.58
CA PRO A 29 -3.15 -19.75 -19.12
C PRO A 29 -4.12 -19.78 -20.32
N LYS A 30 -4.99 -18.75 -20.44
CA LYS A 30 -6.05 -18.65 -21.46
C LYS A 30 -5.76 -17.58 -22.52
N LYS A 31 -4.85 -16.65 -22.26
CA LYS A 31 -4.42 -15.55 -23.17
C LYS A 31 -2.91 -15.58 -23.40
N VAL A 32 -2.41 -14.85 -24.40
CA VAL A 32 -0.94 -14.72 -24.63
C VAL A 32 -0.24 -14.03 -23.45
N GLY A 33 -0.91 -13.04 -22.86
CA GLY A 33 -0.50 -12.38 -21.63
C GLY A 33 -1.56 -11.38 -21.16
N VAL A 34 -1.42 -10.91 -19.92
CA VAL A 34 -2.27 -9.89 -19.31
C VAL A 34 -1.43 -8.75 -18.76
N LEU A 35 -1.93 -7.53 -18.93
CA LEU A 35 -1.36 -6.34 -18.29
C LEU A 35 -1.60 -6.44 -16.79
N GLN A 36 -0.53 -6.40 -16.01
CA GLN A 36 -0.60 -6.33 -14.57
C GLN A 36 -0.64 -4.86 -14.17
N PHE A 37 -1.71 -4.44 -13.50
CA PHE A 37 -1.83 -3.09 -12.94
C PHE A 37 -1.43 -3.09 -11.45
N GLY A 38 -0.81 -2.00 -11.01
CA GLY A 38 -0.49 -1.76 -9.60
C GLY A 38 0.94 -2.14 -9.20
N THR A 39 1.12 -2.33 -7.90
CA THR A 39 2.37 -2.78 -7.27
C THR A 39 2.29 -4.28 -7.01
N GLU A 40 3.35 -4.99 -7.34
CA GLU A 40 3.52 -6.40 -6.99
C GLU A 40 4.69 -6.58 -6.03
N VAL A 41 4.45 -7.31 -4.94
CA VAL A 41 5.51 -7.73 -4.02
C VAL A 41 6.02 -9.10 -4.47
N VAL A 42 7.25 -9.12 -4.98
CA VAL A 42 8.01 -10.34 -5.26
C VAL A 42 9.04 -10.57 -4.16
N SER A 43 9.26 -11.81 -3.77
CA SER A 43 10.25 -12.17 -2.75
C SER A 43 11.03 -13.39 -3.18
N ALA A 44 12.28 -13.49 -2.73
CA ALA A 44 13.01 -14.75 -2.81
C ALA A 44 12.27 -15.83 -2.02
N ALA A 45 12.44 -17.09 -2.42
CA ALA A 45 11.76 -18.23 -1.79
C ALA A 45 12.08 -18.37 -0.29
N ASP A 46 13.24 -17.87 0.14
CA ASP A 46 13.68 -17.86 1.52
C ASP A 46 13.32 -16.58 2.29
N GLY A 47 12.67 -15.60 1.63
CA GLY A 47 12.27 -14.32 2.22
C GLY A 47 13.40 -13.33 2.47
N SER A 48 14.65 -13.65 2.08
CA SER A 48 15.84 -12.83 2.36
C SER A 48 15.85 -11.47 1.66
N ILE A 49 15.17 -11.38 0.52
CA ILE A 49 15.01 -10.15 -0.26
C ILE A 49 13.59 -10.07 -0.82
N CYS A 50 13.04 -8.86 -0.87
CA CYS A 50 11.82 -8.56 -1.59
C CYS A 50 12.00 -7.34 -2.48
N GLY A 51 11.26 -7.33 -3.58
CA GLY A 51 11.18 -6.22 -4.51
C GLY A 51 9.72 -5.81 -4.72
N LEU A 52 9.50 -4.52 -4.91
CA LEU A 52 8.24 -3.99 -5.36
C LEU A 52 8.37 -3.72 -6.87
N LEU A 53 7.60 -4.43 -7.67
CA LEU A 53 7.57 -4.25 -9.12
C LEU A 53 6.31 -3.47 -9.52
N GLY A 54 6.46 -2.55 -10.47
CA GLY A 54 5.34 -1.82 -11.07
C GLY A 54 5.21 -0.40 -10.54
N ALA A 55 3.97 0.07 -10.38
CA ALA A 55 3.74 1.41 -9.87
C ALA A 55 4.19 1.51 -8.40
N SER A 56 4.75 2.65 -8.00
CA SER A 56 5.00 2.94 -6.59
C SER A 56 3.65 2.93 -5.83
N PRO A 57 3.56 2.28 -4.66
CA PRO A 57 2.33 2.27 -3.88
C PRO A 57 1.88 3.68 -3.53
N GLY A 58 0.67 4.04 -3.94
CA GLY A 58 0.03 5.26 -3.43
C GLY A 58 -0.34 5.11 -1.96
N ALA A 59 -0.63 6.22 -1.29
CA ALA A 59 -1.01 6.24 0.13
C ALA A 59 -2.12 5.24 0.48
N SER A 60 -3.07 5.02 -0.42
CA SER A 60 -4.19 4.07 -0.26
C SER A 60 -3.77 2.59 -0.28
N THR A 61 -2.60 2.25 -0.80
CA THR A 61 -2.12 0.87 -0.97
C THR A 61 -0.85 0.57 -0.18
N ALA A 62 -0.10 1.60 0.22
CA ALA A 62 1.21 1.46 0.86
C ALA A 62 1.17 0.59 2.13
N VAL A 63 0.15 0.77 2.97
CA VAL A 63 -0.01 -0.01 4.20
C VAL A 63 -0.22 -1.49 3.90
N GLN A 64 -1.11 -1.82 2.95
CA GLN A 64 -1.36 -3.21 2.56
C GLN A 64 -0.09 -3.86 1.98
N VAL A 65 0.61 -3.15 1.10
CA VAL A 65 1.87 -3.63 0.50
C VAL A 65 2.93 -3.89 1.58
N ALA A 66 3.05 -3.00 2.57
CA ALA A 66 3.99 -3.20 3.69
C ALA A 66 3.62 -4.43 4.53
N LEU A 67 2.33 -4.64 4.82
CA LEU A 67 1.86 -5.83 5.53
C LEU A 67 2.16 -7.12 4.75
N ASP A 68 1.99 -7.10 3.43
CA ASP A 68 2.30 -8.24 2.56
C ASP A 68 3.81 -8.55 2.56
N VAL A 69 4.67 -7.52 2.55
CA VAL A 69 6.12 -7.69 2.68
C VAL A 69 6.47 -8.34 4.02
N LEU A 70 5.92 -7.83 5.13
CA LEU A 70 6.16 -8.40 6.47
C LEU A 70 5.72 -9.86 6.53
N ALA A 71 4.53 -10.17 6.02
CA ALA A 71 3.99 -11.53 5.99
C ALA A 71 4.83 -12.47 5.12
N LYS A 72 5.32 -12.04 3.96
CA LYS A 72 6.10 -12.89 3.06
C LYS A 72 7.54 -13.12 3.55
N CYS A 73 8.18 -12.08 4.10
CA CYS A 73 9.62 -12.13 4.37
C CYS A 73 9.95 -12.62 5.79
N PHE A 74 9.03 -12.49 6.75
CA PHE A 74 9.32 -12.76 8.18
C PHE A 74 8.49 -13.91 8.76
N THR A 75 8.04 -14.84 7.92
CA THR A 75 7.27 -16.02 8.38
C THR A 75 8.14 -17.22 8.75
N LYS A 76 9.33 -17.36 8.16
CA LYS A 76 10.16 -18.59 8.26
C LYS A 76 10.58 -18.95 9.69
N ASP A 77 10.82 -17.95 10.54
CA ASP A 77 11.25 -18.08 11.93
C ASP A 77 10.11 -17.77 12.94
N GLY A 78 8.87 -17.64 12.45
CA GLY A 78 7.71 -17.27 13.25
C GLY A 78 7.71 -15.83 13.75
N THR A 79 8.61 -14.97 13.26
CA THR A 79 8.68 -13.57 13.69
C THR A 79 7.38 -12.81 13.38
N PHE A 80 6.79 -13.04 12.21
CA PHE A 80 5.53 -12.39 11.83
C PHE A 80 4.39 -12.71 12.80
N ASP A 81 4.30 -13.96 13.29
CA ASP A 81 3.27 -14.36 14.24
C ASP A 81 3.41 -13.65 15.59
N LYS A 82 4.64 -13.35 16.02
CA LYS A 82 4.91 -12.54 17.22
C LYS A 82 4.46 -11.08 17.04
N TRP A 83 4.43 -10.58 15.79
CA TRP A 83 3.99 -9.21 15.49
C TRP A 83 2.49 -9.08 15.30
N ARG A 84 1.76 -10.17 14.97
CA ARG A 84 0.31 -10.12 14.75
C ARG A 84 -0.48 -9.43 15.88
N PRO A 85 -0.20 -9.66 17.18
CA PRO A 85 -0.89 -8.95 18.25
C PRO A 85 -0.71 -7.42 18.15
N LYS A 86 0.53 -6.96 17.93
CA LYS A 86 0.82 -5.52 17.82
C LYS A 86 0.23 -4.91 16.54
N LEU A 87 0.26 -5.64 15.43
CA LEU A 87 -0.37 -5.21 14.18
C LEU A 87 -1.89 -5.06 14.35
N THR A 88 -2.53 -5.97 15.08
CA THR A 88 -3.98 -5.89 15.38
C THR A 88 -4.30 -4.73 16.31
N GLU A 89 -3.42 -4.43 17.28
CA GLU A 89 -3.58 -3.26 18.15
C GLU A 89 -3.52 -1.95 17.35
N MET A 90 -2.55 -1.84 16.43
CA MET A 90 -2.36 -0.65 15.59
C MET A 90 -3.44 -0.53 14.50
N ILE A 91 -3.86 -1.65 13.93
CA ILE A 91 -4.81 -1.77 12.82
C ILE A 91 -5.93 -2.71 13.26
N PRO A 92 -6.97 -2.24 13.97
CA PRO A 92 -8.01 -3.11 14.53
C PRO A 92 -8.85 -3.86 13.49
N SER A 93 -8.83 -3.42 12.22
CA SER A 93 -9.43 -4.09 11.08
C SER A 93 -8.51 -5.13 10.42
N TYR A 94 -7.28 -5.31 10.90
CA TYR A 94 -6.33 -6.25 10.30
C TYR A 94 -6.91 -7.68 10.31
N GLY A 95 -6.88 -8.33 9.13
CA GLY A 95 -7.45 -9.66 8.94
C GLY A 95 -8.98 -9.71 8.86
N LYS A 96 -9.67 -8.58 8.92
CA LYS A 96 -11.13 -8.49 8.80
C LYS A 96 -11.54 -7.82 7.50
N LYS A 97 -12.65 -8.26 6.93
CA LYS A 97 -13.30 -7.54 5.82
C LYS A 97 -14.18 -6.44 6.39
N LEU A 98 -13.67 -5.22 6.37
CA LEU A 98 -14.39 -4.07 6.92
C LEU A 98 -15.73 -3.80 6.22
N SER A 99 -15.86 -4.19 4.95
CA SER A 99 -17.11 -4.13 4.18
C SER A 99 -18.22 -5.03 4.69
N GLU A 100 -17.90 -6.02 5.53
CA GLU A 100 -18.86 -6.98 6.10
C GLU A 100 -19.16 -6.68 7.58
N ASP A 101 -18.52 -5.66 8.18
CA ASP A 101 -18.65 -5.30 9.59
C ASP A 101 -18.89 -3.78 9.74
N GLN A 102 -20.17 -3.39 9.60
CA GLN A 102 -20.59 -1.98 9.66
C GLN A 102 -20.24 -1.32 11.00
N ALA A 103 -20.44 -2.03 12.11
CA ALA A 103 -20.17 -1.50 13.44
C ALA A 103 -18.67 -1.20 13.63
N LEU A 104 -17.79 -2.07 13.12
CA LEU A 104 -16.36 -1.83 13.12
C LEU A 104 -15.98 -0.68 12.19
N PHE A 105 -16.59 -0.59 11.01
CA PHE A 105 -16.39 0.51 10.08
C PHE A 105 -16.70 1.86 10.74
N ASP A 106 -17.89 2.02 11.31
CA ASP A 106 -18.34 3.27 11.93
C ASP A 106 -17.39 3.68 13.06
N LYS A 107 -17.01 2.74 13.92
CA LYS A 107 -16.05 2.97 15.01
C LYS A 107 -14.70 3.48 14.50
N LEU A 108 -14.15 2.85 13.47
CA LEU A 108 -12.85 3.22 12.90
C LEU A 108 -12.90 4.52 12.11
N HIS A 109 -14.00 4.75 11.39
CA HIS A 109 -14.24 5.98 10.65
C HIS A 109 -14.30 7.17 11.62
N ILE A 110 -15.06 7.03 12.71
CA ILE A 110 -15.14 8.06 13.76
C ILE A 110 -13.78 8.33 14.38
N LYS A 111 -13.07 7.27 14.79
CA LYS A 111 -11.73 7.39 15.39
C LYS A 111 -10.76 8.13 14.46
N SER A 112 -10.80 7.82 13.16
CA SER A 112 -9.94 8.45 12.16
C SER A 112 -10.29 9.92 11.94
N ALA A 113 -11.58 10.25 11.84
CA ALA A 113 -12.05 11.62 11.69
C ALA A 113 -11.61 12.50 12.88
N VAL A 114 -11.77 11.99 14.12
CA VAL A 114 -11.32 12.68 15.34
C VAL A 114 -9.80 12.89 15.33
N ALA A 115 -9.02 11.86 14.99
CA ALA A 115 -7.56 11.96 14.94
C ALA A 115 -7.06 12.96 13.88
N LEU A 116 -7.81 13.14 12.79
CA LEU A 116 -7.48 14.06 11.70
C LEU A 116 -8.13 15.45 11.85
N GLY A 117 -8.94 15.68 12.89
CA GLY A 117 -9.67 16.94 13.07
C GLY A 117 -10.75 17.19 12.00
N ILE A 118 -11.24 16.13 11.35
CA ILE A 118 -12.29 16.22 10.34
C ILE A 118 -13.64 16.27 11.06
N LYS A 119 -14.42 17.32 10.83
CA LYS A 119 -15.81 17.39 11.30
C LYS A 119 -16.64 16.35 10.56
N GLN A 120 -17.35 15.51 11.30
CA GLN A 120 -18.33 14.58 10.75
C GLN A 120 -19.65 15.28 10.42
#